data_AF-A0A4Y8XUH9-F1
#
_entry.id   AF-A0A4Y8XUH9-F1
#
_cell.length_a   1.000
_cell.length_b   1.000
_cell.length_c   1.000
_cell.angle_alpha   90.00
_cell.angle_beta   90.00
_cell.angle_gamma   90.00
#
_symmetry.space_group_name_H-M   'P 1'
#
loop_
_entity.id
_entity.type
_entity.pdbx_description
1 polymer ?
#
loop_
_entity_poly.entity_id
_entity_poly.type
_entity_poly.pdbx_seq_one_letter_code
_entity_poly.pdbx_strand_id
1 'polypeptide(L)'
;MPLHTKQFFDDVLQLPFDGTVVGDAFYATFDTGSPLRLRIDFASTITHGEYGGLRLAVVHAEQGAIDTAILSFADHRTFARRDARLDIAPGGSGYSTFRDWHTQRSEPPWKGADGAELRQAIEQYAEIWFPGSSGRPPAPGRGVGHAAHAAPGLVRGGRRTR
;
A
#
# COMPACT_ATOMS: atom_id res chain seq x y z
N MET A 1 12.55 -8.47 20.38
CA MET A 1 11.26 -7.92 20.84
C MET A 1 10.33 -8.01 19.65
N PRO A 2 9.10 -8.52 19.78
CA PRO A 2 8.18 -8.53 18.64
C PRO A 2 7.96 -7.09 18.23
N LEU A 3 8.05 -6.77 16.93
CA LEU A 3 7.55 -5.48 16.47
C LEU A 3 6.11 -5.37 16.97
N HIS A 4 5.67 -4.15 17.30
CA HIS A 4 4.25 -3.87 17.55
C HIS A 4 3.43 -4.02 16.24
N THR A 5 3.81 -4.95 15.37
CA THR A 5 3.33 -5.28 14.03
C THR A 5 1.81 -5.26 13.96
N LYS A 6 1.14 -5.89 14.93
CA LYS A 6 -0.32 -5.87 15.02
C LYS A 6 -0.87 -4.45 15.11
N GLN A 7 -0.31 -3.59 15.96
CA GLN A 7 -0.72 -2.19 16.07
C GLN A 7 -0.42 -1.40 14.80
N PHE A 8 0.67 -1.69 14.08
CA PHE A 8 0.90 -1.03 12.78
C PHE A 8 -0.20 -1.40 11.77
N PHE A 9 -0.54 -2.68 11.66
CA PHE A 9 -1.59 -3.15 10.77
C PHE A 9 -2.97 -2.61 11.17
N ASP A 10 -3.27 -2.57 12.46
CA ASP A 10 -4.55 -2.07 12.99
C ASP A 10 -4.67 -0.54 12.92
N ASP A 11 -3.63 0.21 13.30
CA ASP A 11 -3.72 1.66 13.46
C ASP A 11 -3.43 2.41 12.15
N VAL A 12 -2.41 1.97 11.41
CA VAL A 12 -1.90 2.68 10.22
C VAL A 12 -2.57 2.18 8.96
N LEU A 13 -2.56 0.86 8.75
CA LEU A 13 -3.05 0.28 7.51
C LEU A 13 -4.57 0.10 7.51
N GLN A 14 -5.16 -0.41 8.59
CA GLN A 14 -6.59 -0.74 8.66
C GLN A 14 -7.03 -1.56 7.43
N LEU A 15 -6.36 -2.70 7.23
CA LEU A 15 -6.60 -3.57 6.08
C LEU A 15 -8.03 -4.12 6.13
N PRO A 16 -8.74 -4.19 4.98
CA PRO A 16 -10.11 -4.70 4.92
C PRO A 16 -10.18 -6.24 4.90
N PHE A 17 -9.09 -6.93 5.25
CA PHE A 17 -8.98 -8.38 5.13
C PHE A 17 -9.04 -9.04 6.49
N ASP A 18 -9.73 -10.18 6.55
CA ASP A 18 -9.61 -11.09 7.68
C ASP A 18 -8.23 -11.74 7.68
N GLY A 19 -7.60 -11.81 8.85
CA GLY A 19 -6.26 -12.36 8.97
C GLY A 19 -5.77 -12.42 10.40
N THR A 20 -4.52 -12.88 10.55
CA THR A 20 -3.87 -12.99 11.85
C THR A 20 -2.41 -12.60 11.77
N VAL A 21 -1.88 -12.04 12.84
CA VAL A 21 -0.47 -11.67 12.96
C VAL A 21 0.27 -12.80 13.66
N VAL A 22 1.29 -13.34 12.99
CA VAL A 22 2.20 -14.36 13.55
C VAL A 22 3.62 -13.81 13.50
N GLY A 23 4.20 -13.54 14.68
CA GLY A 23 5.48 -12.85 14.77
C GLY A 23 5.37 -11.42 14.22
N ASP A 24 6.18 -11.12 13.21
CA ASP A 24 6.24 -9.81 12.54
C ASP A 24 5.57 -9.80 11.16
N ALA A 25 4.73 -10.79 10.89
CA ALA A 25 4.00 -10.92 9.63
C ALA A 25 2.49 -11.01 9.85
N PHE A 26 1.73 -10.25 9.06
CA PHE A 26 0.29 -10.40 8.91
C PHE A 26 -0.01 -11.43 7.82
N TYR A 27 -0.88 -12.38 8.12
CA TYR A 27 -1.35 -13.38 7.17
C TYR A 27 -2.83 -13.14 6.92
N ALA A 28 -3.15 -12.65 5.73
CA ALA A 28 -4.52 -12.51 5.28
C ALA A 28 -5.05 -13.87 4.81
N THR A 29 -6.31 -14.13 5.12
CA THR A 29 -7.08 -15.29 4.68
C THR A 29 -8.23 -14.81 3.82
N PHE A 30 -8.40 -15.43 2.65
CA PHE A 30 -9.49 -15.12 1.73
C PHE A 30 -10.40 -16.33 1.59
N ASP A 31 -11.71 -16.12 1.57
CA ASP A 31 -12.71 -17.19 1.41
C ASP A 31 -12.86 -17.59 -0.08
N THR A 32 -11.74 -17.92 -0.71
CA THR A 32 -11.66 -18.29 -2.13
C THR A 32 -11.51 -19.80 -2.32
N GLY A 33 -11.50 -20.59 -1.22
CA GLY A 33 -11.21 -22.03 -1.25
C GLY A 33 -9.77 -22.38 -1.68
N SER A 34 -8.91 -21.37 -1.85
CA SER A 34 -7.53 -21.53 -2.30
C SER A 34 -6.59 -21.77 -1.12
N PRO A 35 -5.55 -22.62 -1.26
CA PRO A 35 -4.50 -22.79 -0.24
C PRO A 35 -3.55 -21.58 -0.15
N LEU A 36 -3.73 -20.58 -1.01
CA LEU A 36 -2.92 -19.37 -1.05
C LEU A 36 -3.26 -18.41 0.08
N ARG A 37 -2.24 -17.78 0.65
CA ARG A 37 -2.37 -16.73 1.66
C ARG A 37 -1.53 -15.53 1.28
N LEU A 38 -2.00 -14.33 1.61
CA LEU A 38 -1.18 -13.13 1.51
C LEU A 38 -0.45 -12.92 2.83
N ARG A 39 0.87 -12.97 2.79
CA ARG A 39 1.76 -12.63 3.89
C ARG A 39 2.26 -11.20 3.68
N ILE A 40 2.20 -10.38 4.72
CA ILE A 40 2.71 -9.02 4.73
C ILE A 40 3.67 -8.88 5.91
N ASP A 41 4.93 -8.58 5.64
CA ASP A 41 5.95 -8.32 6.66
C ASP A 41 6.72 -7.02 6.35
N PHE A 42 7.54 -6.57 7.29
CA PHE A 42 8.32 -5.36 7.09
C PHE A 42 9.58 -5.63 6.26
N ALA A 43 9.77 -4.79 5.23
CA ALA A 43 10.97 -4.82 4.41
C ALA A 43 12.11 -4.08 5.13
N SER A 44 13.10 -4.83 5.60
CA SER A 44 14.32 -4.30 6.21
C SER A 44 15.16 -3.53 5.19
N THR A 45 15.82 -2.47 5.63
CA THR A 45 16.87 -1.79 4.85
C THR A 45 18.22 -2.47 5.04
N ILE A 46 19.29 -1.87 4.52
CA ILE A 46 20.67 -2.29 4.81
C ILE A 46 21.03 -2.11 6.31
N THR A 47 20.27 -1.28 7.02
CA THR A 47 20.46 -1.00 8.44
C THR A 47 19.62 -1.97 9.26
N HIS A 48 20.25 -2.68 10.19
CA HIS A 48 19.54 -3.60 11.08
C HIS A 48 18.50 -2.87 11.94
N GLY A 49 17.30 -3.44 12.06
CA GLY A 49 16.21 -2.84 12.83
C GLY A 49 15.60 -1.60 12.18
N GLU A 50 15.93 -1.30 10.93
CA GLU A 50 15.34 -0.22 10.14
C GLU A 50 14.50 -0.79 9.01
N TYR A 51 13.30 -0.24 8.86
CA TYR A 51 12.32 -0.70 7.90
C TYR A 51 11.93 0.44 6.98
N GLY A 52 12.03 0.18 5.67
CA GLY A 52 11.75 1.15 4.60
C GLY A 52 10.51 0.83 3.79
N GLY A 53 9.79 -0.24 4.13
CA GLY A 53 8.58 -0.60 3.41
C GLY A 53 7.92 -1.85 3.97
N LEU A 54 6.98 -2.37 3.19
CA LEU A 54 6.34 -3.66 3.40
C LEU A 54 6.71 -4.62 2.28
N ARG A 55 6.98 -5.86 2.64
CA ARG A 55 7.08 -6.98 1.74
C ARG A 55 5.75 -7.72 1.75
N LEU A 56 5.12 -7.81 0.59
CA LEU A 56 3.95 -8.64 0.34
C LEU A 56 4.43 -9.91 -0.32
N ALA A 57 3.96 -11.06 0.13
CA ALA A 57 4.26 -12.34 -0.49
C ALA A 57 2.98 -13.18 -0.58
N VAL A 58 2.71 -13.72 -1.76
CA VAL A 58 1.68 -14.75 -1.91
C VAL A 58 2.34 -16.09 -1.62
N VAL A 59 1.89 -16.74 -0.55
CA VAL A 59 2.47 -17.99 -0.06
C VAL A 59 1.48 -19.13 -0.22
N HIS A 60 1.97 -20.26 -0.70
CA HIS A 60 1.28 -21.55 -0.71
C HIS A 60 1.83 -22.42 0.41
N ALA A 61 0.95 -23.11 1.15
CA ALA A 61 1.34 -23.91 2.31
C ALA A 61 2.48 -24.91 2.01
N GLU A 62 2.41 -25.60 0.87
CA GLU A 62 3.40 -26.63 0.49
C GLU A 62 4.54 -26.12 -0.40
N GLN A 63 4.35 -25.00 -1.11
CA GLN A 63 5.29 -24.56 -2.15
C GLN A 63 6.09 -23.31 -1.74
N GLY A 64 5.75 -22.69 -0.62
CA GLY A 64 6.38 -21.46 -0.15
C GLY A 64 5.88 -20.23 -0.91
N ALA A 65 6.74 -19.22 -1.05
CA ALA A 65 6.38 -17.96 -1.71
C ALA A 65 6.34 -18.15 -3.24
N ILE A 66 5.17 -17.87 -3.83
CA ILE A 66 4.94 -17.89 -5.27
C ILE A 66 5.30 -16.54 -5.89
N ASP A 67 4.89 -15.46 -5.22
CA ASP A 67 5.16 -14.11 -5.66
C ASP A 67 5.55 -13.22 -4.49
N THR A 68 6.31 -12.17 -4.77
CA THR A 68 6.75 -11.21 -3.75
C THR A 68 6.88 -9.82 -4.35
N ALA A 69 6.26 -8.85 -3.70
CA ALA A 69 6.37 -7.43 -4.02
C ALA A 69 6.87 -6.65 -2.80
N ILE A 70 7.62 -5.58 -3.04
CA ILE A 70 8.08 -4.65 -1.99
C ILE A 70 7.44 -3.29 -2.24
N LEU A 71 6.66 -2.81 -1.27
CA LEU A 71 6.08 -1.48 -1.26
C LEU A 71 6.92 -0.59 -0.35
N SER A 72 7.70 0.31 -0.94
CA SER A 72 8.50 1.29 -0.20
C SER A 72 7.61 2.35 0.45
N PHE A 73 7.89 2.70 1.70
CA PHE A 73 7.22 3.80 2.40
C PHE A 73 7.48 5.15 1.72
N ALA A 74 8.62 5.32 1.06
CA ALA A 74 8.95 6.56 0.35
C ALA A 74 8.02 6.74 -0.86
N ASP A 75 7.83 5.68 -1.64
CA ASP A 75 6.99 5.70 -2.84
C ASP A 75 5.51 5.89 -2.52
N HIS A 76 5.08 5.41 -1.35
CA HIS A 76 3.70 5.50 -0.85
C HIS A 76 3.51 6.61 0.19
N ARG A 77 4.47 7.55 0.26
CA ARG A 77 4.41 8.77 1.09
C ARG A 77 4.02 8.53 2.54
N THR A 78 4.33 7.35 3.06
CA THR A 78 3.82 6.87 4.35
C THR A 78 4.26 7.79 5.49
N PHE A 79 5.48 8.33 5.41
CA PHE A 79 6.01 9.25 6.42
C PHE A 79 6.10 10.71 5.96
N ALA A 80 5.48 11.09 4.83
CA ALA A 80 5.66 12.41 4.24
C ALA A 80 5.31 13.56 5.21
N ARG A 81 4.22 13.42 5.99
CA ARG A 81 3.84 14.42 7.00
C ARG A 81 4.83 14.50 8.17
N ARG A 82 5.34 13.34 8.62
CA ARG A 82 6.32 13.25 9.71
C ARG A 82 7.63 13.90 9.27
N ASP A 83 8.12 13.52 8.09
CA ASP A 83 9.39 13.96 7.56
C ASP A 83 9.36 15.46 7.25
N ALA A 84 8.25 15.99 6.72
CA ALA A 84 8.05 17.43 6.55
C ALA A 84 8.04 18.20 7.88
N ARG A 85 7.42 17.66 8.94
CA ARG A 85 7.41 18.28 10.27
C ARG A 85 8.79 18.30 10.93
N LEU A 86 9.61 17.29 10.66
CA LEU A 86 10.93 17.12 11.25
C LEU A 86 12.06 17.64 10.35
N ASP A 87 11.72 18.25 9.20
CA ASP A 87 12.67 18.73 8.19
C ASP A 87 13.66 17.65 7.70
N ILE A 88 13.18 16.42 7.55
CA ILE A 88 13.96 15.28 7.06
C ILE A 88 13.87 15.25 5.54
N ALA A 89 14.96 15.61 4.87
CA ALA A 89 15.05 15.58 3.42
C ALA A 89 15.21 14.16 2.85
N PRO A 90 14.81 13.92 1.58
CA PRO A 90 15.15 12.69 0.88
C PRO A 90 16.65 12.39 0.91
N GLY A 91 17.01 11.16 1.23
CA GLY A 91 18.41 10.75 1.43
C GLY A 91 18.99 11.08 2.81
N GLY A 92 18.26 11.81 3.66
CA GLY A 92 18.58 11.99 5.06
C GLY A 92 18.37 10.71 5.87
N SER A 93 19.12 10.54 6.96
CA SER A 93 18.95 9.41 7.88
C SER A 93 17.53 9.42 8.46
N GLY A 94 16.80 8.31 8.33
CA GLY A 94 15.44 8.18 8.83
C GLY A 94 14.36 8.66 7.86
N TYR A 95 14.72 9.17 6.67
CA TYR A 95 13.75 9.53 5.64
C TYR A 95 12.93 8.32 5.24
N SER A 96 11.60 8.45 5.31
CA SER A 96 10.63 7.40 4.94
C SER A 96 10.93 6.02 5.51
N THR A 97 11.56 5.95 6.67
CA THR A 97 11.88 4.71 7.39
C THR A 97 11.47 4.84 8.85
N PHE A 98 11.32 3.70 9.53
CA PHE A 98 11.24 3.69 10.99
C PHE A 98 12.21 2.64 11.57
N ARG A 99 12.57 2.83 12.83
CA ARG A 99 13.55 2.02 13.55
C ARG A 99 12.92 1.35 14.75
N ASP A 100 13.25 0.08 15.00
CA ASP A 100 12.71 -0.72 16.11
C ASP A 100 13.51 -0.54 17.43
N TRP A 101 14.74 -0.05 17.37
CA TRP A 101 15.68 -0.03 18.50
C TRP A 101 15.49 1.12 19.50
N HIS A 102 14.41 1.90 19.39
CA HIS A 102 14.08 2.96 20.34
C HIS A 102 12.80 2.67 21.14
N THR A 103 12.83 1.59 21.93
CA THR A 103 11.77 1.18 22.87
C THR A 103 11.56 2.14 24.06
N GLN A 104 12.40 3.17 24.22
CA GLN A 104 12.29 4.14 25.33
C GLN A 104 11.34 5.31 25.05
N ARG A 105 10.83 5.46 23.82
CA ARG A 105 9.79 6.44 23.54
C ARG A 105 8.43 5.82 23.86
N SER A 106 7.61 6.54 24.62
CA SER A 106 6.20 6.20 24.86
C SER A 106 5.33 6.22 23.59
N GLU A 107 5.92 6.49 22.44
CA GLU A 107 5.25 6.69 21.16
C GLU A 107 5.68 5.60 20.17
N PRO A 108 4.74 5.02 19.40
CA PRO A 108 5.08 4.00 18.42
C PRO A 108 6.02 4.55 17.34
N PRO A 109 6.94 3.74 16.80
CA PRO A 109 7.97 4.23 15.88
C PRO A 109 7.40 4.71 14.52
N TRP A 110 6.18 4.28 14.18
CA TRP A 110 5.43 4.76 13.01
C TRP A 110 4.51 5.96 13.30
N LYS A 111 4.66 6.64 14.44
CA LYS A 111 3.79 7.79 14.76
C LYS A 111 3.83 8.84 13.64
N GLY A 112 2.65 9.20 13.15
CA GLY A 112 2.49 10.13 12.04
C GLY A 112 2.63 9.50 10.65
N ALA A 113 2.65 8.17 10.58
CA ALA A 113 2.47 7.44 9.33
C ALA A 113 1.05 7.64 8.77
N ASP A 114 0.94 7.82 7.46
CA ASP A 114 -0.30 7.76 6.71
C ASP A 114 -0.30 6.48 5.87
N GLY A 115 -1.16 5.53 6.22
CA GLY A 115 -1.23 4.23 5.55
C GLY A 115 -2.14 4.21 4.33
N ALA A 116 -2.79 5.32 3.94
CA ALA A 116 -3.85 5.28 2.93
C ALA A 116 -3.37 4.80 1.55
N GLU A 117 -2.27 5.36 1.02
CA GLU A 117 -1.70 4.94 -0.26
C GLU A 117 -1.14 3.52 -0.20
N LEU A 118 -0.53 3.16 0.94
CA LEU A 118 0.03 1.84 1.17
C LEU A 118 -1.07 0.76 1.24
N ARG A 119 -2.16 1.02 1.96
CA ARG A 119 -3.35 0.17 1.98
C ARG A 119 -3.89 -0.02 0.57
N GLN A 120 -4.04 1.06 -0.20
CA GLN A 120 -4.57 0.99 -1.55
C GLN A 120 -3.69 0.11 -2.47
N ALA A 121 -2.37 0.19 -2.33
CA ALA A 121 -1.45 -0.65 -3.09
C ALA A 121 -1.53 -2.13 -2.67
N ILE A 122 -1.68 -2.41 -1.37
CA ILE A 122 -1.92 -3.77 -0.86
C ILE A 122 -3.25 -4.32 -1.40
N GLU A 123 -4.32 -3.52 -1.40
CA GLU A 123 -5.62 -3.90 -1.96
C GLU A 123 -5.52 -4.26 -3.45
N GLN A 124 -4.81 -3.46 -4.24
CA GLN A 124 -4.61 -3.75 -5.68
C GLN A 124 -3.82 -5.05 -5.88
N TYR A 125 -2.77 -5.27 -5.08
CA TYR A 125 -1.99 -6.49 -5.14
C TYR A 125 -2.82 -7.72 -4.74
N ALA A 126 -3.63 -7.60 -3.69
CA ALA A 126 -4.53 -8.64 -3.25
C ALA A 126 -5.58 -8.97 -4.31
N GLU A 127 -6.16 -7.97 -4.99
CA GLU A 127 -7.18 -8.18 -6.03
C GLU A 127 -6.65 -8.95 -7.25
N ILE A 128 -5.37 -8.79 -7.59
CA ILE A 128 -4.72 -9.52 -8.70
C ILE A 128 -4.64 -11.02 -8.38
N TRP A 129 -4.28 -11.37 -7.15
CA TRP A 129 -4.06 -12.76 -6.73
C TRP A 129 -5.30 -13.43 -6.14
N PHE A 130 -6.22 -12.63 -5.59
CA PHE A 130 -7.44 -13.04 -4.91
C PHE A 130 -8.60 -12.14 -5.39
N PRO A 131 -9.17 -12.41 -6.57
CA PRO A 131 -10.27 -11.61 -7.09
C PRO A 131 -11.45 -11.56 -6.12
N GLY A 132 -12.00 -10.37 -5.87
CA GLY A 132 -13.07 -10.12 -4.90
C GLY A 132 -12.59 -9.92 -3.46
N SER A 133 -11.29 -9.98 -3.19
CA SER A 133 -10.73 -9.86 -1.84
C SER A 133 -10.89 -8.49 -1.20
N SER A 134 -10.92 -7.43 -2.02
CA SER A 134 -11.00 -6.06 -1.50
C SER A 134 -12.43 -5.66 -1.10
N GLY A 135 -13.46 -6.45 -1.44
CA GLY A 135 -14.88 -6.12 -1.22
C GLY A 135 -15.33 -4.82 -1.91
N ARG A 136 -14.42 -4.13 -2.59
CA ARG A 136 -14.58 -2.83 -3.22
C ARG A 136 -14.70 -3.09 -4.72
N PRO A 137 -15.79 -2.65 -5.38
CA PRO A 137 -15.82 -2.71 -6.83
C PRO A 137 -14.59 -1.92 -7.34
N PRO A 138 -13.81 -2.49 -8.29
CA PRO A 138 -12.66 -1.79 -8.84
C PRO A 138 -13.13 -0.41 -9.26
N ALA A 139 -12.47 0.64 -8.76
CA ALA A 139 -12.81 1.99 -9.12
C ALA A 139 -12.87 2.03 -10.66
N PRO A 140 -14.00 2.45 -11.27
CA PRO A 140 -14.08 2.49 -12.72
C PRO A 140 -12.88 3.29 -13.20
N GLY A 141 -12.08 2.63 -14.04
CA GLY A 141 -10.77 3.09 -14.43
C GLY A 141 -10.80 4.58 -14.69
N ARG A 142 -9.81 5.28 -14.14
CA ARG A 142 -9.51 6.66 -14.50
C ARG A 142 -9.26 6.64 -16.01
N GLY A 143 -10.32 6.85 -16.77
CA GLY A 143 -10.27 7.01 -18.20
C GLY A 143 -9.32 8.16 -18.41
N VAL A 144 -8.10 7.84 -18.84
CA VAL A 144 -7.24 8.80 -19.48
C VAL A 144 -8.04 9.21 -20.70
N GLY A 145 -8.75 10.32 -20.56
CA GLY A 145 -9.39 10.99 -21.66
C GLY A 145 -8.28 11.38 -22.62
N HIS A 146 -7.95 10.47 -23.54
CA HIS A 146 -7.51 10.89 -24.85
C HIS A 146 -8.71 11.60 -25.45
N ALA A 147 -8.75 12.90 -25.19
CA ALA A 147 -9.45 13.85 -26.02
C ALA A 147 -8.98 13.61 -27.45
N ALA A 148 -9.73 12.78 -28.19
CA ALA A 148 -9.67 12.78 -29.62
C ALA A 148 -9.96 14.22 -30.02
N HIS A 149 -8.93 14.87 -30.58
CA HIS A 149 -9.04 16.14 -31.26
C HIS A 149 -10.11 16.02 -32.35
N ALA A 150 -11.36 16.31 -31.97
CA ALA A 150 -12.43 16.56 -32.92
C ALA A 150 -12.18 17.96 -33.48
N ALA A 151 -11.58 17.99 -34.67
CA ALA A 151 -11.45 19.19 -35.49
C ALA A 151 -12.84 19.88 -35.60
N PRO A 152 -12.93 21.22 -35.51
CA PRO A 152 -14.19 21.91 -35.69
C PRO A 152 -14.63 21.79 -37.16
N GLY A 153 -15.62 20.93 -37.39
CA GLY A 153 -16.35 20.87 -38.66
C GLY A 153 -17.10 22.18 -38.90
N LEU A 154 -16.89 22.78 -40.06
CA LEU A 154 -17.57 23.99 -40.50
C LEU A 154 -19.10 23.85 -40.39
N VAL A 155 -19.68 24.81 -39.70
CA VAL A 155 -21.12 25.09 -39.59
C VAL A 155 -21.78 25.16 -40.97
N ARG A 156 -22.75 24.28 -41.22
CA ARG A 156 -23.74 24.39 -42.30
C ARG A 156 -25.13 24.44 -41.67
N GLY A 157 -25.67 25.65 -41.53
CA GLY A 157 -27.05 25.88 -41.09
C GLY A 157 -27.64 27.07 -41.84
N GLY A 158 -28.37 26.79 -42.92
CA GLY A 158 -29.17 27.81 -43.59
C GLY A 158 -30.51 28.03 -42.87
N ARG A 159 -31.09 29.22 -43.01
CA ARG A 159 -32.55 29.37 -42.95
C ARG A 159 -33.04 30.62 -43.69
N ARG A 160 -34.12 30.39 -44.45
CA ARG A 160 -34.96 31.32 -45.22
C ARG A 160 -35.60 32.41 -44.35
N THR A 161 -35.77 33.60 -44.94
CA THR A 161 -37.00 34.42 -45.18
C THR A 161 -36.52 35.75 -45.77
N ARG A 162 -37.06 36.28 -46.87
CA ARG A 162 -38.43 36.81 -47.05
C ARG A 162 -38.71 37.00 -48.54
#